data_AF-A0A416TV26-F1
#
_entry.id   AF-A0A416TV26-F1
#
_cell.length_a   1.000
_cell.length_b   1.000
_cell.length_c   1.000
_cell.angle_alpha   90.00
_cell.angle_beta   90.00
_cell.angle_gamma   90.00
#
_symmetry.space_group_name_H-M   'P 1'
#
loop_
_entity.id
_entity.type
_entity.pdbx_description
1 polymer ?
#
loop_
_entity_poly.entity_id
_entity_poly.type
_entity_poly.pdbx_seq_one_letter_code
_entity_poly.pdbx_strand_id
1 'polypeptide(L)'
;MEDMKWLLRRCGLPISLLLIFVIVGAICWGKIHEEEQKVAEEVWEPPVEIENSEAETEEAENAETSTESAYWFIPQASDCLISDEEKEQLQSMALSAADSVAEIYKDIVIADAPSYSSGISEFTDEQRKTVVEQLGTSGLVSVEEDTAMQNHEAIETFYADYLDGRDSMVTVFEVHRDGLIGAVTFIYRKGELQTYYIGVRWKEGGMPEIQGTSVSNVVEIKLTEKGYFIYAYEYVIAHSSLRQYWRTEPLPEDCRELTEKYISGLSYVNYNVLVTNWDSSNVEDILMPCMYEDIYRIYMGENLKTEGWKIPAEEYEKIMTTYFPVSVEQLREHCEYDESSNSYEYEMIYASPYPPFGEVVDYTKNADGTITLIVDGVWPDYNSDLAFRNTVVVQPFEDGTFRYLSNAIEEIELELP
;
A
#
# COMPACT_ATOMS: atom_id res chain seq x y z
N MET A 1 16.55 62.72 33.40
CA MET A 1 16.95 61.38 33.89
C MET A 1 16.25 61.00 35.21
N GLU A 2 15.05 61.53 35.45
CA GLU A 2 14.29 61.28 36.70
C GLU A 2 12.95 60.54 36.46
N ASP A 3 12.53 60.33 35.21
CA ASP A 3 11.30 59.59 34.89
C ASP A 3 11.47 58.07 34.81
N MET A 4 12.68 57.58 34.49
CA MET A 4 12.90 56.14 34.25
C MET A 4 12.96 55.32 35.55
N LYS A 5 13.38 55.94 36.67
CA LYS A 5 13.43 55.29 37.99
C LYS A 5 12.05 55.16 38.63
N TRP A 6 11.09 56.01 38.27
CA TRP A 6 9.71 55.95 38.79
C TRP A 6 8.90 54.82 38.15
N LEU A 7 9.08 54.61 36.84
CA LEU A 7 8.43 53.52 36.08
C LEU A 7 8.92 52.14 36.53
N LEU A 8 10.22 51.97 36.78
CA LEU A 8 10.79 50.72 37.30
C LEU A 8 10.29 50.38 38.72
N ARG A 9 9.98 51.38 39.56
CA ARG A 9 9.53 51.15 40.95
C ARG A 9 8.03 50.82 41.06
N ARG A 10 7.22 51.23 40.07
CA ARG A 10 5.75 51.01 40.05
C ARG A 10 5.33 49.85 39.16
N CYS A 11 6.09 49.56 38.09
CA CYS A 11 5.79 48.48 37.15
C CYS A 11 6.72 47.27 37.28
N GLY A 12 7.77 47.31 38.10
CA GLY A 12 8.71 46.18 38.24
C GLY A 12 8.06 44.89 38.75
N LEU A 13 7.17 44.99 39.74
CA LEU A 13 6.45 43.84 40.29
C LEU A 13 5.46 43.18 39.29
N PRO A 14 4.58 43.93 38.60
CA PRO A 14 3.70 43.32 37.60
C PRO A 14 4.47 42.80 36.37
N ILE A 15 5.56 43.46 35.94
CA ILE A 15 6.39 42.98 34.81
C ILE A 15 7.14 41.70 35.20
N SER A 16 7.68 41.61 36.41
CA SER A 16 8.33 40.39 36.90
C SER A 16 7.34 39.22 37.05
N LEU A 17 6.10 39.48 37.48
CA LEU A 17 5.06 38.44 37.52
C LEU A 17 4.68 37.95 36.12
N LEU A 18 4.55 38.88 35.16
CA LEU A 18 4.21 38.54 33.78
C LEU A 18 5.31 37.69 33.11
N LEU A 19 6.57 37.99 33.37
CA LEU A 19 7.71 37.16 32.92
C LEU A 19 7.69 35.76 33.55
N ILE A 20 7.35 35.63 34.83
CA ILE A 20 7.23 34.32 35.49
C ILE A 20 6.07 33.52 34.89
N PHE A 21 4.92 34.15 34.62
CA PHE A 21 3.79 33.48 33.95
C PHE A 21 4.12 33.05 32.53
N VAL A 22 4.90 33.83 31.78
CA VAL A 22 5.36 33.43 30.43
C VAL A 22 6.35 32.27 30.51
N ILE A 23 7.27 32.26 31.48
CA ILE A 23 8.22 31.15 31.65
C ILE A 23 7.52 29.87 32.11
N VAL A 24 6.61 29.97 33.09
CA VAL A 24 5.80 28.83 33.54
C VAL A 24 4.87 28.36 32.43
N GLY A 25 4.28 29.27 31.67
CA GLY A 25 3.48 28.96 30.48
C GLY A 25 4.30 28.25 29.41
N ALA A 26 5.53 28.67 29.14
CA ALA A 26 6.43 28.02 28.18
C ALA A 26 6.92 26.65 28.67
N ILE A 27 7.15 26.47 29.98
CA ILE A 27 7.50 25.17 30.57
C ILE A 27 6.30 24.23 30.59
N CYS A 28 5.10 24.72 30.88
CA CYS A 28 3.87 23.94 30.81
C CYS A 28 3.52 23.60 29.35
N TRP A 29 3.68 24.53 28.42
CA TRP A 29 3.51 24.29 26.99
C TRP A 29 4.54 23.28 26.47
N GLY A 30 5.81 23.43 26.84
CA GLY A 30 6.87 22.47 26.48
C GLY A 30 6.63 21.08 27.04
N LYS A 31 6.06 20.96 28.26
CA LYS A 31 5.67 19.66 28.85
C LYS A 31 4.42 19.06 28.24
N ILE A 32 3.42 19.87 27.89
CA ILE A 32 2.22 19.42 27.19
C ILE A 32 2.61 18.97 25.79
N HIS A 33 3.51 19.68 25.11
CA HIS A 33 4.00 19.28 23.80
C HIS A 33 4.92 18.06 23.88
N GLU A 34 5.76 17.91 24.92
CA GLU A 34 6.49 16.66 25.19
C GLU A 34 5.56 15.48 25.53
N GLU A 35 4.42 15.72 26.21
CA GLU A 35 3.41 14.69 26.47
C GLU A 35 2.59 14.37 25.21
N GLU A 36 2.21 15.36 24.39
CA GLU A 36 1.58 15.15 23.06
C GLU A 36 2.54 14.43 22.10
N GLN A 37 3.83 14.77 22.08
CA GLN A 37 4.84 14.06 21.29
C GLN A 37 5.04 12.63 21.79
N LYS A 38 4.92 12.37 23.09
CA LYS A 38 4.99 11.02 23.66
C LYS A 38 3.71 10.20 23.50
N VAL A 39 2.56 10.86 23.36
CA VAL A 39 1.28 10.23 23.02
C VAL A 39 1.23 9.93 21.52
N ALA A 40 1.76 10.81 20.67
CA ALA A 40 1.97 10.56 19.24
C ALA A 40 3.08 9.51 18.98
N GLU A 41 3.98 9.31 19.94
CA GLU A 41 5.00 8.24 19.94
C GLU A 41 4.53 7.01 20.75
N GLU A 42 3.22 6.89 21.04
CA GLU A 42 2.63 5.61 21.42
C GLU A 42 2.54 4.76 20.14
N VAL A 43 3.70 4.22 19.75
CA VAL A 43 3.88 3.25 18.67
C VAL A 43 2.85 2.14 18.88
N TRP A 44 1.82 2.12 18.03
CA TRP A 44 0.77 1.12 18.09
C TRP A 44 1.39 -0.25 17.83
N GLU A 45 1.44 -1.09 18.86
CA GLU A 45 1.99 -2.44 18.75
C GLU A 45 1.00 -3.30 17.93
N PRO A 46 1.44 -3.97 16.84
CA PRO A 46 0.58 -4.87 16.10
C PRO A 46 0.03 -5.95 17.05
N PRO A 47 -1.22 -6.44 16.84
CA PRO A 47 -1.88 -7.37 17.77
C PRO A 47 -1.12 -8.70 17.97
N VAL A 48 -0.11 -8.97 17.15
CA VAL A 48 0.87 -10.04 17.29
C VAL A 48 2.25 -9.44 16.98
N GLU A 49 3.22 -9.58 17.90
CA GLU A 49 4.64 -9.35 17.61
C GLU A 49 5.12 -10.45 16.66
N ILE A 50 5.45 -10.08 15.42
CA ILE A 50 5.98 -11.01 14.41
C ILE A 50 7.50 -10.95 14.47
N GLU A 51 8.17 -12.11 14.58
CA GLU A 51 9.63 -12.15 14.59
C GLU A 51 10.17 -11.74 13.21
N ASN A 52 11.07 -10.75 13.22
CA ASN A 52 11.87 -10.43 12.03
C ASN A 52 12.80 -11.61 11.75
N SER A 53 12.86 -12.05 10.49
CA SER A 53 13.89 -12.98 10.07
C SER A 53 15.25 -12.28 10.20
N GLU A 54 16.06 -12.68 11.19
CA GLU A 54 17.49 -12.36 11.23
C GLU A 54 18.19 -13.11 10.08
N ALA A 55 18.00 -12.64 8.85
CA ALA A 55 18.79 -13.10 7.71
C ALA A 55 20.14 -12.37 7.76
N GLU A 56 21.16 -13.07 8.24
CA GLU A 56 22.56 -12.68 8.09
C GLU A 56 22.83 -12.31 6.62
N THR A 57 23.34 -11.11 6.39
CA THR A 57 23.60 -10.49 5.08
C THR A 57 24.72 -11.14 4.24
N GLU A 58 24.97 -12.45 4.36
CA GLU A 58 26.09 -13.11 3.66
C GLU A 58 25.69 -14.14 2.58
N GLU A 59 24.41 -14.45 2.35
CA GLU A 59 24.05 -15.56 1.43
C GLU A 59 23.55 -15.16 0.02
N ALA A 60 23.48 -13.86 -0.31
CA ALA A 60 23.06 -13.44 -1.65
C ALA A 60 24.09 -13.75 -2.78
N GLU A 61 25.35 -14.03 -2.46
CA GLU A 61 26.42 -14.27 -3.46
C GLU A 61 26.83 -15.74 -3.65
N ASN A 62 26.28 -16.69 -2.87
CA ASN A 62 26.65 -18.12 -2.97
C ASN A 62 25.48 -19.06 -3.39
N ALA A 63 24.39 -18.50 -3.90
CA ALA A 63 23.15 -19.22 -4.24
C ALA A 63 23.19 -20.10 -5.52
N GLU A 64 24.36 -20.42 -6.08
CA GLU A 64 24.46 -21.29 -7.26
C GLU A 64 24.70 -22.78 -6.93
N THR A 65 24.76 -23.21 -5.66
CA THR A 65 25.10 -24.63 -5.35
C THR A 65 24.37 -25.32 -4.18
N SER A 66 23.30 -24.77 -3.59
CA SER A 66 22.45 -25.50 -2.63
C SER A 66 21.08 -25.84 -3.25
N THR A 67 20.57 -27.03 -2.94
CA THR A 67 19.23 -27.52 -3.28
C THR A 67 18.15 -26.80 -2.47
N GLU A 68 18.05 -25.49 -2.61
CA GLU A 68 17.03 -24.67 -1.96
C GLU A 68 15.77 -24.59 -2.81
N SER A 69 14.61 -24.55 -2.13
CA SER A 69 13.30 -24.37 -2.76
C SER A 69 13.32 -23.14 -3.67
N ALA A 70 12.62 -23.20 -4.80
CA ALA A 70 12.44 -22.03 -5.67
C ALA A 70 11.83 -20.82 -4.91
N TYR A 71 11.21 -21.07 -3.75
CA TYR A 71 10.59 -20.08 -2.88
C TYR A 71 11.28 -19.96 -1.52
N TRP A 72 12.61 -20.03 -1.50
CA TRP A 72 13.42 -19.89 -0.28
C TRP A 72 13.11 -18.60 0.53
N PHE A 73 12.62 -17.56 -0.14
CA PHE A 73 12.23 -16.29 0.47
C PHE A 73 10.86 -16.32 1.18
N ILE A 74 10.02 -17.33 0.90
CA ILE A 74 8.76 -17.54 1.63
C ILE A 74 9.09 -18.32 2.92
N PRO A 75 8.47 -18.02 4.08
CA PRO A 75 8.81 -18.68 5.34
C PRO A 75 8.59 -20.19 5.24
N GLN A 76 9.56 -20.99 5.70
CA GLN A 76 9.51 -22.45 5.58
C GLN A 76 9.19 -23.10 6.93
N ALA A 77 8.04 -23.76 7.03
CA ALA A 77 7.66 -24.56 8.19
C ALA A 77 8.45 -25.88 8.22
N SER A 78 8.79 -26.33 9.43
CA SER A 78 9.51 -27.60 9.63
C SER A 78 8.64 -28.84 9.47
N ASP A 79 7.33 -28.66 9.60
CA ASP A 79 6.29 -29.67 9.62
C ASP A 79 5.12 -29.25 8.71
N CYS A 80 4.24 -30.20 8.40
CA CYS A 80 3.16 -29.99 7.46
C CYS A 80 1.86 -30.65 7.94
N LEU A 81 0.77 -29.87 7.94
CA LEU A 81 -0.57 -30.29 8.37
C LEU A 81 -1.28 -31.25 7.40
N ILE A 82 -0.77 -31.37 6.18
CA ILE A 82 -1.33 -32.21 5.12
C ILE A 82 -0.40 -33.37 4.77
N SER A 83 -0.98 -34.51 4.38
CA SER A 83 -0.20 -35.67 3.96
C SER A 83 0.45 -35.46 2.59
N ASP A 84 1.40 -36.33 2.23
CA ASP A 84 2.02 -36.26 0.91
C ASP A 84 1.01 -36.59 -0.21
N GLU A 85 0.01 -37.45 0.04
CA GLU A 85 -1.09 -37.67 -0.91
C GLU A 85 -1.94 -36.42 -1.13
N GLU A 86 -2.20 -35.63 -0.07
CA GLU A 86 -2.92 -34.36 -0.20
C GLU A 86 -2.09 -33.32 -0.95
N LYS A 87 -0.77 -33.27 -0.73
CA LYS A 87 0.14 -32.42 -1.52
C LYS A 87 0.10 -32.77 -3.00
N GLU A 88 0.16 -34.06 -3.35
CA GLU A 88 0.06 -34.52 -4.74
C GLU A 88 -1.29 -34.14 -5.38
N GLN A 89 -2.39 -34.23 -4.62
CA GLN A 89 -3.71 -33.81 -5.08
C GLN A 89 -3.76 -32.30 -5.36
N LEU A 90 -3.23 -31.48 -4.45
CA LEU A 90 -3.16 -30.01 -4.63
C LEU A 90 -2.27 -29.63 -5.80
N GLN A 91 -1.14 -30.30 -5.99
CA GLN A 91 -0.27 -30.12 -7.15
C GLN A 91 -0.96 -30.49 -8.46
N SER A 92 -1.69 -31.61 -8.49
CA SER A 92 -2.49 -32.00 -9.65
C SER A 92 -3.62 -31.00 -9.93
N MET A 93 -4.25 -30.46 -8.90
CA MET A 93 -5.27 -29.43 -9.03
C MET A 93 -4.68 -28.14 -9.61
N ALA A 94 -3.52 -27.71 -9.11
CA ALA A 94 -2.84 -26.52 -9.61
C ALA A 94 -2.44 -26.65 -11.08
N LEU A 95 -1.89 -27.81 -11.47
CA LEU A 95 -1.58 -28.10 -12.88
C LEU A 95 -2.84 -28.15 -13.74
N SER A 96 -3.93 -28.73 -13.26
CA SER A 96 -5.21 -28.76 -14.01
C SER A 96 -5.82 -27.37 -14.17
N ALA A 97 -5.70 -26.51 -13.15
CA ALA A 97 -6.14 -25.12 -13.22
C ALA A 97 -5.33 -24.35 -14.28
N ALA A 98 -4.01 -24.48 -14.24
CA ALA A 98 -3.13 -23.86 -15.25
C ALA A 98 -3.38 -24.41 -16.67
N ASP A 99 -3.56 -25.72 -16.83
CA ASP A 99 -3.87 -26.33 -18.13
C ASP A 99 -5.17 -25.80 -18.72
N SER A 100 -6.16 -25.47 -17.87
CA SER A 100 -7.45 -24.92 -18.32
C SER A 100 -7.33 -23.54 -18.98
N VAL A 101 -6.27 -22.78 -18.67
CA VAL A 101 -5.98 -21.43 -19.20
C VAL A 101 -4.78 -21.39 -20.14
N ALA A 102 -4.17 -22.55 -20.44
CA ALA A 102 -2.92 -22.67 -21.19
C ALA A 102 -2.95 -22.04 -22.59
N GLU A 103 -4.13 -21.96 -23.24
CA GLU A 103 -4.25 -21.36 -24.57
C GLU A 103 -3.89 -19.86 -24.55
N ILE A 104 -4.08 -19.15 -23.43
CA ILE A 104 -3.70 -17.73 -23.28
C ILE A 104 -2.17 -17.58 -23.32
N TYR A 105 -1.44 -18.60 -22.85
CA TYR A 105 0.02 -18.59 -22.72
C TYR A 105 0.76 -19.19 -23.92
N LYS A 106 0.03 -19.81 -24.85
CA LYS A 106 0.58 -20.65 -25.92
C LYS A 106 1.55 -19.94 -26.86
N ASP A 107 1.24 -18.71 -27.22
CA ASP A 107 2.02 -17.91 -28.17
C ASP A 107 2.98 -16.94 -27.46
N ILE A 108 3.11 -17.04 -26.13
CA ILE A 108 3.97 -16.17 -25.33
C ILE A 108 5.41 -16.69 -25.37
N VAL A 109 6.35 -15.77 -25.57
CA VAL A 109 7.77 -16.08 -25.61
C VAL A 109 8.27 -16.38 -24.20
N ILE A 110 8.92 -17.53 -24.06
CA ILE A 110 9.61 -17.91 -22.82
C ILE A 110 11.02 -17.31 -22.84
N ALA A 111 11.33 -16.50 -21.84
CA ALA A 111 12.64 -15.93 -21.60
C ALA A 111 13.39 -16.73 -20.53
N ASP A 112 14.73 -16.69 -20.58
CA ASP A 112 15.54 -17.16 -19.47
C ASP A 112 15.40 -16.18 -18.31
N ALA A 113 14.93 -16.67 -17.16
CA ALA A 113 14.52 -15.83 -16.05
C ALA A 113 14.85 -16.52 -14.71
N PRO A 114 14.93 -15.77 -13.60
CA PRO A 114 15.23 -16.32 -12.28
C PRO A 114 14.30 -17.48 -11.92
N SER A 115 14.80 -18.38 -11.06
CA SER A 115 14.12 -19.62 -10.68
C SER A 115 12.75 -19.44 -10.03
N TYR A 116 12.39 -18.23 -9.59
CA TYR A 116 11.13 -17.84 -8.95
C TYR A 116 10.17 -17.05 -9.84
N SER A 117 10.51 -16.83 -11.12
CA SER A 117 9.69 -16.09 -12.08
C SER A 117 8.89 -17.01 -13.00
N SER A 118 7.86 -16.50 -13.67
CA SER A 118 7.04 -17.24 -14.64
C SER A 118 7.82 -17.79 -15.84
N GLY A 119 8.96 -17.17 -16.18
CA GLY A 119 9.72 -17.42 -17.38
C GLY A 119 9.15 -16.77 -18.65
N ILE A 120 8.14 -15.90 -18.56
CA ILE A 120 7.55 -15.24 -19.75
C ILE A 120 8.04 -13.81 -19.90
N SER A 121 8.22 -13.34 -21.14
CA SER A 121 8.83 -12.02 -21.40
C SER A 121 7.86 -10.84 -21.22
N GLU A 122 6.61 -11.02 -21.65
CA GLU A 122 5.56 -9.99 -21.58
C GLU A 122 4.22 -10.67 -21.31
N PHE A 123 3.45 -10.10 -20.38
CA PHE A 123 2.11 -10.55 -20.03
C PHE A 123 1.24 -9.33 -19.79
N THR A 124 0.17 -9.17 -20.57
CA THR A 124 -0.65 -7.95 -20.51
C THR A 124 -1.69 -8.03 -19.40
N ASP A 125 -2.14 -6.87 -18.94
CA ASP A 125 -3.22 -6.78 -17.96
C ASP A 125 -4.51 -7.45 -18.47
N GLU A 126 -4.83 -7.35 -19.76
CA GLU A 126 -6.00 -8.04 -20.33
C GLU A 126 -5.84 -9.57 -20.31
N GLN A 127 -4.64 -10.08 -20.58
CA GLN A 127 -4.37 -11.52 -20.49
C GLN A 127 -4.54 -12.01 -19.05
N ARG A 128 -3.99 -11.27 -18.08
CA ARG A 128 -4.05 -11.59 -16.66
C ARG A 128 -5.50 -11.59 -16.13
N LYS A 129 -6.29 -10.55 -16.46
CA LYS A 129 -7.73 -10.51 -16.17
C LYS A 129 -8.48 -11.68 -16.79
N THR A 130 -8.18 -12.01 -18.05
CA THR A 130 -8.83 -13.14 -18.74
C THR A 130 -8.52 -14.47 -18.04
N VAL A 131 -7.29 -14.67 -17.55
CA VAL A 131 -6.94 -15.87 -16.77
C VAL A 131 -7.76 -15.94 -15.49
N VAL A 132 -7.80 -14.86 -14.70
CA VAL A 132 -8.57 -14.79 -13.45
C VAL A 132 -10.03 -15.12 -13.69
N GLU A 133 -10.67 -14.52 -14.71
CA GLU A 133 -12.06 -14.77 -15.08
C GLU A 133 -12.32 -16.22 -15.53
N GLN A 134 -11.41 -16.83 -16.29
CA GLN A 134 -11.55 -18.22 -16.76
C GLN A 134 -11.42 -19.23 -15.60
N LEU A 135 -10.47 -19.00 -14.69
CA LEU A 135 -10.36 -19.79 -13.46
C LEU A 135 -11.62 -19.64 -12.60
N GLY A 136 -12.10 -18.40 -12.45
CA GLY A 136 -13.34 -18.08 -11.74
C GLY A 136 -14.57 -18.77 -12.32
N THR A 137 -14.73 -18.74 -13.65
CA THR A 137 -15.82 -19.42 -14.36
C THR A 137 -15.78 -20.95 -14.18
N SER A 138 -14.59 -21.49 -13.91
CA SER A 138 -14.39 -22.91 -13.60
C SER A 138 -14.68 -23.26 -12.14
N GLY A 139 -15.11 -22.30 -11.32
CA GLY A 139 -15.45 -22.46 -9.91
C GLY A 139 -14.24 -22.38 -8.97
N LEU A 140 -13.09 -21.91 -9.44
CA LEU A 140 -11.88 -21.73 -8.63
C LEU A 140 -11.86 -20.33 -8.01
N VAL A 141 -11.34 -20.21 -6.79
CA VAL A 141 -11.09 -18.88 -6.20
C VAL A 141 -9.87 -18.30 -6.90
N SER A 142 -10.02 -17.17 -7.58
CA SER A 142 -8.94 -16.55 -8.34
C SER A 142 -8.91 -15.05 -8.17
N VAL A 143 -7.72 -14.48 -8.20
CA VAL A 143 -7.49 -13.04 -8.01
C VAL A 143 -6.22 -12.61 -8.76
N GLU A 144 -6.21 -11.37 -9.22
CA GLU A 144 -4.99 -10.63 -9.54
C GLU A 144 -5.00 -9.33 -8.73
N GLU A 145 -3.85 -8.67 -8.67
CA GLU A 145 -3.72 -7.35 -8.08
C GLU A 145 -4.77 -6.38 -8.64
N ASP A 146 -5.36 -5.57 -7.75
CA ASP A 146 -6.33 -4.53 -8.05
C ASP A 146 -7.60 -4.99 -8.78
N THR A 147 -7.98 -6.28 -8.71
CA THR A 147 -9.22 -6.81 -9.30
C THR A 147 -10.17 -7.49 -8.33
N ALA A 148 -11.41 -7.66 -8.79
CA ALA A 148 -12.44 -8.44 -8.13
C ALA A 148 -12.03 -9.93 -8.02
N MET A 149 -11.90 -10.42 -6.80
CA MET A 149 -11.75 -11.85 -6.53
C MET A 149 -12.97 -12.62 -7.05
N GLN A 150 -12.70 -13.71 -7.77
CA GLN A 150 -13.73 -14.63 -8.24
C GLN A 150 -14.01 -15.67 -7.16
N ASN A 151 -15.29 -16.03 -6.98
CA ASN A 151 -15.75 -17.05 -6.02
C ASN A 151 -15.27 -16.82 -4.57
N HIS A 152 -15.32 -15.56 -4.11
CA HIS A 152 -14.84 -15.15 -2.79
C HIS A 152 -15.58 -15.81 -1.61
N GLU A 153 -16.79 -16.34 -1.83
CA GLU A 153 -17.61 -17.00 -0.81
C GLU A 153 -16.92 -18.24 -0.21
N ALA A 154 -15.97 -18.83 -0.95
CA ALA A 154 -15.13 -19.91 -0.43
C ALA A 154 -14.19 -19.45 0.69
N ILE A 155 -13.69 -18.21 0.63
CA ILE A 155 -12.87 -17.60 1.69
C ILE A 155 -13.73 -17.31 2.92
N GLU A 156 -14.94 -16.79 2.73
CA GLU A 156 -15.90 -16.57 3.82
C GLU A 156 -16.25 -17.88 4.52
N THR A 157 -16.48 -18.95 3.75
CA THR A 157 -16.75 -20.29 4.29
C THR A 157 -15.56 -20.81 5.09
N PHE A 158 -14.35 -20.71 4.55
CA PHE A 158 -13.13 -21.10 5.24
C PHE A 158 -12.93 -20.31 6.54
N TYR A 159 -13.15 -18.99 6.51
CA TYR A 159 -13.01 -18.13 7.68
C TYR A 159 -14.05 -18.48 8.76
N ALA A 160 -15.29 -18.77 8.37
CA ALA A 160 -16.32 -19.24 9.30
C ALA A 160 -15.96 -20.61 9.93
N ASP A 161 -15.41 -21.53 9.14
CA ASP A 161 -14.94 -22.83 9.64
C ASP A 161 -13.76 -22.66 10.62
N TYR A 162 -12.82 -21.76 10.32
CA TYR A 162 -11.72 -21.38 11.20
C TYR A 162 -12.24 -20.87 12.55
N LEU A 163 -13.19 -19.93 12.55
CA LEU A 163 -13.80 -19.40 13.76
C LEU A 163 -14.52 -20.48 14.59
N ASP A 164 -15.12 -21.47 13.92
CA ASP A 164 -15.78 -22.60 14.56
C ASP A 164 -14.82 -23.70 15.06
N GLY A 165 -13.51 -23.58 14.79
CA GLY A 165 -12.55 -24.63 15.14
C GLY A 165 -12.68 -25.89 14.26
N ARG A 166 -13.29 -25.78 13.07
CA ARG A 166 -13.55 -26.92 12.17
C ARG A 166 -12.43 -27.05 11.15
N ASP A 167 -11.91 -28.28 11.00
CA ASP A 167 -10.91 -28.60 9.99
C ASP A 167 -11.42 -28.16 8.59
N SER A 168 -10.66 -27.30 7.91
CA SER A 168 -11.05 -26.73 6.62
C SER A 168 -9.84 -26.34 5.78
N MET A 169 -10.07 -26.17 4.48
CA MET A 169 -9.06 -25.76 3.51
C MET A 169 -9.70 -24.93 2.40
N VAL A 170 -8.96 -23.95 1.88
CA VAL A 170 -9.33 -23.17 0.70
C VAL A 170 -8.08 -22.86 -0.12
N THR A 171 -8.18 -22.94 -1.44
CA THR A 171 -7.10 -22.59 -2.37
C THR A 171 -7.46 -21.34 -3.15
N VAL A 172 -6.58 -20.34 -3.10
CA VAL A 172 -6.64 -19.12 -3.90
C VAL A 172 -5.61 -19.23 -5.02
N PHE A 173 -6.05 -18.98 -6.25
CA PHE A 173 -5.20 -18.88 -7.43
C PHE A 173 -4.89 -17.41 -7.70
N GLU A 174 -3.69 -16.98 -7.32
CA GLU A 174 -3.17 -15.66 -7.61
C GLU A 174 -2.44 -15.66 -8.96
N VAL A 175 -2.84 -14.76 -9.86
CA VAL A 175 -2.17 -14.58 -11.15
C VAL A 175 -1.27 -13.36 -11.05
N HIS A 176 0.04 -13.58 -11.06
CA HIS A 176 1.03 -12.52 -10.91
C HIS A 176 1.17 -11.67 -12.19
N ARG A 177 1.75 -10.48 -12.04
CA ARG A 177 2.01 -9.56 -13.17
C ARG A 177 2.84 -10.20 -14.27
N ASP A 178 3.79 -11.06 -13.90
CA ASP A 178 4.62 -11.80 -14.84
C ASP A 178 3.91 -13.06 -15.38
N GLY A 179 2.64 -13.31 -15.07
CA GLY A 179 1.86 -14.46 -15.54
C GLY A 179 2.15 -15.79 -14.85
N LEU A 180 2.97 -15.82 -13.79
CA LEU A 180 3.04 -16.97 -12.89
C LEU A 180 1.68 -17.18 -12.22
N ILE A 181 1.26 -18.44 -12.05
CA ILE A 181 0.06 -18.77 -11.27
C ILE A 181 0.51 -19.35 -9.93
N GLY A 182 0.25 -18.61 -8.85
CA GLY A 182 0.44 -19.05 -7.48
C GLY A 182 -0.82 -19.67 -6.92
N ALA A 183 -0.79 -20.95 -6.53
CA ALA A 183 -1.88 -21.58 -5.79
C ALA A 183 -1.54 -21.58 -4.29
N VAL A 184 -2.21 -20.69 -3.54
CA VAL A 184 -2.05 -20.55 -2.09
C VAL A 184 -3.17 -21.33 -1.39
N THR A 185 -2.85 -22.48 -0.80
CA THR A 185 -3.83 -23.26 -0.05
C THR A 185 -3.72 -22.97 1.44
N PHE A 186 -4.72 -22.35 2.03
CA PHE A 186 -4.84 -22.22 3.48
C PHE A 186 -5.37 -23.54 4.06
N ILE A 187 -4.74 -23.99 5.14
CA ILE A 187 -5.07 -25.21 5.87
C ILE A 187 -5.26 -24.86 7.34
N TYR A 188 -6.46 -25.11 7.87
CA TYR A 188 -6.71 -25.05 9.29
C TYR A 188 -7.07 -26.45 9.80
N ARG A 189 -6.23 -27.02 10.66
CA ARG A 189 -6.43 -28.35 11.23
C ARG A 189 -5.89 -28.41 12.65
N LYS A 190 -6.63 -29.05 13.56
CA LYS A 190 -6.20 -29.26 14.96
C LYS A 190 -5.80 -27.97 15.69
N GLY A 191 -6.38 -26.83 15.32
CA GLY A 191 -6.07 -25.54 15.92
C GLY A 191 -4.82 -24.85 15.36
N GLU A 192 -4.17 -25.43 14.37
CA GLU A 192 -2.98 -24.89 13.69
C GLU A 192 -3.36 -24.42 12.28
N LEU A 193 -2.66 -23.39 11.79
CA LEU A 193 -2.90 -22.75 10.50
C LEU A 193 -1.60 -22.73 9.68
N GLN A 194 -1.67 -23.20 8.45
CA GLN A 194 -0.55 -23.18 7.51
C GLN A 194 -1.03 -22.78 6.11
N THR A 195 -0.12 -22.27 5.29
CA THR A 195 -0.30 -22.24 3.84
C THR A 195 0.57 -23.31 3.18
N TYR A 196 0.04 -23.88 2.10
CA TYR A 196 0.82 -24.64 1.13
C TYR A 196 0.76 -23.92 -0.21
N TYR A 197 1.87 -23.32 -0.59
CA TYR A 197 2.05 -22.57 -1.82
C TYR A 197 2.60 -23.48 -2.92
N ILE A 198 2.05 -23.37 -4.12
CA ILE A 198 2.50 -24.05 -5.33
C ILE A 198 2.55 -23.00 -6.43
N GLY A 199 3.74 -22.69 -6.95
CA GLY A 199 3.83 -21.82 -8.11
C GLY A 199 3.97 -22.61 -9.41
N VAL A 200 3.19 -22.20 -10.40
CA VAL A 200 3.11 -22.81 -11.73
C VAL A 200 3.66 -21.81 -12.74
N ARG A 201 4.73 -22.22 -13.43
CA ARG A 201 5.39 -21.48 -14.50
C ARG A 201 5.08 -22.09 -15.87
N TRP A 202 5.60 -21.46 -16.92
CA TRP A 202 5.28 -21.83 -18.30
C TRP A 202 6.50 -22.30 -19.09
N LYS A 203 6.28 -23.33 -19.92
CA LYS A 203 7.21 -23.76 -20.98
C LYS A 203 6.68 -23.38 -22.35
N GLU A 204 7.56 -23.48 -23.34
CA GLU A 204 7.27 -23.23 -24.75
C GLU A 204 5.97 -23.92 -25.19
N GLY A 205 5.09 -23.19 -25.87
CA GLY A 205 3.78 -23.68 -26.30
C GLY A 205 2.71 -23.66 -25.22
N GLY A 206 2.91 -22.90 -24.14
CA GLY A 206 1.92 -22.71 -23.07
C GLY A 206 1.76 -23.93 -22.16
N MET A 207 2.79 -24.77 -22.02
CA MET A 207 2.70 -25.97 -21.19
C MET A 207 3.04 -25.63 -19.72
N PRO A 208 2.12 -25.82 -18.77
CA PRO A 208 2.38 -25.50 -17.37
C PRO A 208 3.35 -26.50 -16.72
N GLU A 209 4.17 -26.02 -15.79
CA GLU A 209 5.04 -26.83 -14.94
C GLU A 209 5.07 -26.27 -13.51
N ILE A 210 5.05 -27.16 -12.52
CA ILE A 210 5.28 -26.77 -11.12
C ILE A 210 6.74 -26.32 -10.98
N GLN A 211 6.92 -25.05 -10.64
CA GLN A 211 8.22 -24.46 -10.37
C GLN A 211 8.76 -24.88 -9.00
N GLY A 212 7.88 -24.95 -8.00
CA GLY A 212 8.22 -25.36 -6.65
C GLY A 212 7.03 -25.33 -5.71
N THR A 213 7.27 -25.66 -4.46
CA THR A 213 6.26 -25.60 -3.39
C THR A 213 6.87 -25.05 -2.11
N SER A 214 6.04 -24.44 -1.26
CA SER A 214 6.43 -23.94 0.06
C SER A 214 5.35 -24.26 1.08
N VAL A 215 5.72 -24.58 2.32
CA VAL A 215 4.80 -24.69 3.46
C VAL A 215 5.18 -23.59 4.45
N SER A 216 4.21 -22.82 4.92
CA SER A 216 4.46 -21.69 5.82
C SER A 216 3.48 -21.69 6.98
N ASN A 217 3.98 -21.45 8.19
CA ASN A 217 3.12 -21.28 9.37
C ASN A 217 2.46 -19.90 9.31
N VAL A 218 1.16 -19.85 9.61
CA VAL A 218 0.37 -18.62 9.66
C VAL A 218 -0.09 -18.41 11.10
N VAL A 219 0.23 -17.25 11.67
CA VAL A 219 -0.10 -16.91 13.06
C VAL A 219 -1.42 -16.18 13.18
N GLU A 220 -1.86 -15.53 12.12
CA GLU A 220 -3.08 -14.71 12.11
C GLU A 220 -3.77 -14.75 10.75
N ILE A 221 -5.11 -14.87 10.76
CA ILE A 221 -5.98 -14.50 9.64
C ILE A 221 -7.12 -13.62 10.15
N LYS A 222 -7.51 -12.63 9.36
CA LYS A 222 -8.64 -11.74 9.60
C LYS A 222 -9.39 -11.52 8.30
N LEU A 223 -10.69 -11.81 8.30
CA LEU A 223 -11.61 -11.31 7.27
C LEU A 223 -12.30 -10.07 7.84
N THR A 224 -12.03 -8.91 7.26
CA THR A 224 -12.58 -7.64 7.72
C THR A 224 -14.02 -7.45 7.24
N GLU A 225 -14.74 -6.51 7.86
CA GLU A 225 -16.16 -6.26 7.53
C GLU A 225 -16.36 -5.76 6.11
N LYS A 226 -15.41 -5.01 5.54
CA LYS A 226 -15.53 -4.51 4.16
C LYS A 226 -14.95 -5.46 3.14
N GLY A 227 -14.41 -6.63 3.53
CA GLY A 227 -13.97 -7.68 2.62
C GLY A 227 -12.48 -7.65 2.26
N TYR A 228 -11.61 -7.48 3.25
CA TYR A 228 -10.19 -7.82 3.15
C TYR A 228 -9.90 -9.10 3.93
N PHE A 229 -9.27 -10.07 3.26
CA PHE A 229 -8.68 -11.22 3.91
C PHE A 229 -7.19 -10.95 4.15
N ILE A 230 -6.85 -10.66 5.40
CA ILE A 230 -5.52 -10.27 5.86
C ILE A 230 -4.91 -11.45 6.61
N TYR A 231 -3.62 -11.72 6.41
CA TYR A 231 -2.93 -12.82 7.08
C TYR A 231 -1.47 -12.51 7.36
N ALA A 232 -0.94 -13.10 8.44
CA ALA A 232 0.45 -12.96 8.85
C ALA A 232 1.13 -14.32 8.94
N TYR A 233 2.31 -14.44 8.34
CA TYR A 233 3.20 -15.57 8.57
C TYR A 233 3.86 -15.48 9.95
N GLU A 234 4.32 -16.61 10.47
CA GLU A 234 5.09 -16.66 11.72
C GLU A 234 6.38 -15.83 11.66
N TYR A 235 7.01 -15.76 10.47
CA TYR A 235 8.19 -14.95 10.21
C TYR A 235 7.91 -13.94 9.10
N VAL A 236 8.36 -12.69 9.30
CA VAL A 236 8.27 -11.65 8.28
C VAL A 236 9.15 -12.01 7.09
N ILE A 237 8.56 -11.95 5.89
CA ILE A 237 9.30 -12.08 4.63
C ILE A 237 10.20 -10.86 4.48
N ALA A 238 11.49 -11.07 4.29
CA ALA A 238 12.45 -9.98 4.09
C ALA A 238 12.00 -9.09 2.93
N HIS A 239 11.98 -7.77 3.16
CA HIS A 239 11.54 -6.75 2.20
C HIS A 239 10.06 -6.86 1.77
N SER A 240 9.19 -7.49 2.57
CA SER A 240 7.73 -7.52 2.38
C SER A 240 6.98 -6.81 3.51
N SER A 241 5.67 -6.66 3.34
CA SER A 241 4.71 -6.23 4.37
C SER A 241 4.67 -7.18 5.57
N LEU A 242 4.29 -6.68 6.74
CA LEU A 242 4.09 -7.52 7.95
C LEU A 242 2.96 -8.51 7.73
N ARG A 243 1.92 -8.06 7.01
CA ARG A 243 0.73 -8.82 6.65
C ARG A 243 0.57 -8.84 5.14
N GLN A 244 0.13 -9.98 4.64
CA GLN A 244 -0.33 -10.15 3.28
C GLN A 244 -1.86 -9.99 3.26
N TYR A 245 -2.42 -9.63 2.12
CA TYR A 245 -3.86 -9.41 2.04
C TYR A 245 -4.41 -9.64 0.63
N TRP A 246 -5.70 -9.96 0.56
CA TRP A 246 -6.49 -9.87 -0.66
C TRP A 246 -7.81 -9.17 -0.41
N ARG A 247 -8.26 -8.39 -1.39
CA ARG A 247 -9.62 -7.88 -1.46
C ARG A 247 -10.55 -9.02 -1.88
N THR A 248 -11.39 -9.52 -0.98
CA THR A 248 -12.34 -10.60 -1.26
C THR A 248 -13.64 -10.08 -1.86
N GLU A 249 -14.19 -9.00 -1.29
CA GLU A 249 -15.41 -8.39 -1.81
C GLU A 249 -15.05 -7.34 -2.87
N PRO A 250 -15.58 -7.43 -4.09
CA PRO A 250 -15.20 -6.51 -5.15
C PRO A 250 -15.76 -5.11 -4.90
N LEU A 251 -14.92 -4.10 -5.11
CA LEU A 251 -15.40 -2.72 -5.25
C LEU A 251 -16.22 -2.53 -6.54
N PRO A 252 -17.19 -1.62 -6.55
CA PRO A 252 -17.81 -1.15 -7.78
C PRO A 252 -16.75 -0.68 -8.80
N GLU A 253 -16.92 -1.03 -10.08
CA GLU A 253 -15.95 -0.70 -11.14
C GLU A 253 -15.64 0.81 -11.20
N ASP A 254 -16.68 1.65 -11.15
CA ASP A 254 -16.51 3.11 -11.12
C ASP A 254 -15.62 3.56 -9.95
N CYS A 255 -15.75 2.96 -8.77
CA CYS A 255 -14.93 3.30 -7.61
C CYS A 255 -13.47 2.87 -7.80
N ARG A 256 -13.22 1.71 -8.42
CA ARG A 256 -11.87 1.27 -8.78
C ARG A 256 -11.23 2.21 -9.80
N GLU A 257 -11.95 2.58 -10.85
CA GLU A 257 -11.48 3.55 -11.84
C GLU A 257 -11.17 4.92 -11.20
N LEU A 258 -12.00 5.37 -10.26
CA LEU A 258 -11.77 6.62 -9.53
C LEU A 258 -10.59 6.53 -8.57
N THR A 259 -10.39 5.38 -7.93
CA THR A 259 -9.21 5.11 -7.09
C THR A 259 -7.96 5.21 -7.94
N GLU A 260 -7.91 4.47 -9.03
CA GLU A 260 -6.75 4.46 -9.93
C GLU A 260 -6.45 5.83 -10.52
N LYS A 261 -7.49 6.58 -10.87
CA LYS A 261 -7.32 7.88 -11.51
C LYS A 261 -6.91 9.00 -10.56
N TYR A 262 -7.45 9.01 -9.34
CA TYR A 262 -7.37 10.18 -8.46
C TYR A 262 -6.64 9.93 -7.15
N ILE A 263 -6.47 8.68 -6.71
CA ILE A 263 -5.91 8.36 -5.39
C ILE A 263 -4.63 7.54 -5.54
N SER A 264 -4.60 6.56 -6.44
CA SER A 264 -3.40 5.76 -6.73
C SER A 264 -2.23 6.67 -7.08
N GLY A 265 -1.07 6.37 -6.48
CA GLY A 265 0.15 7.15 -6.64
C GLY A 265 0.31 8.30 -5.64
N LEU A 266 -0.71 8.63 -4.84
CA LEU A 266 -0.54 9.51 -3.69
C LEU A 266 -0.06 8.73 -2.45
N SER A 267 0.65 9.41 -1.56
CA SER A 267 1.18 8.84 -0.32
C SER A 267 0.52 9.41 0.93
N TYR A 268 0.27 8.54 1.91
CA TYR A 268 -0.16 8.92 3.26
C TYR A 268 1.01 9.20 4.21
N VAL A 269 2.24 8.81 3.85
CA VAL A 269 3.40 8.80 4.77
C VAL A 269 4.54 9.72 4.33
N ASN A 270 4.53 10.14 3.07
CA ASN A 270 5.64 10.93 2.50
C ASN A 270 5.35 12.43 2.48
N TYR A 271 4.07 12.82 2.46
CA TYR A 271 3.65 14.22 2.40
C TYR A 271 2.17 14.38 2.81
N ASN A 272 1.76 15.63 2.95
CA ASN A 272 0.56 16.02 3.71
C ASN A 272 -0.78 15.99 2.92
N VAL A 273 -0.78 15.67 1.63
CA VAL A 273 -1.97 15.80 0.75
C VAL A 273 -3.19 15.04 1.29
N LEU A 274 -3.00 13.81 1.77
CA LEU A 274 -4.07 12.96 2.26
C LEU A 274 -4.16 12.91 3.80
N VAL A 275 -3.16 13.44 4.51
CA VAL A 275 -3.10 13.45 5.99
C VAL A 275 -3.30 14.84 6.61
N THR A 276 -3.61 15.86 5.80
CA THR A 276 -4.01 17.19 6.28
C THR A 276 -5.41 17.57 5.81
N ASN A 277 -6.18 18.23 6.69
CA ASN A 277 -7.41 18.91 6.30
C ASN A 277 -7.04 20.20 5.55
N TRP A 278 -7.33 20.28 4.25
CA TRP A 278 -6.97 21.44 3.45
C TRP A 278 -8.01 21.77 2.37
N ASP A 279 -8.06 23.05 2.03
CA ASP A 279 -8.77 23.59 0.88
C ASP A 279 -7.99 24.78 0.29
N SER A 280 -8.61 25.53 -0.64
CA SER A 280 -7.99 26.71 -1.26
C SER A 280 -7.50 27.79 -0.28
N SER A 281 -7.99 27.81 0.97
CA SER A 281 -7.62 28.82 1.97
C SER A 281 -6.31 28.50 2.69
N ASN A 282 -5.87 27.24 2.68
CA ASN A 282 -4.68 26.77 3.38
C ASN A 282 -3.88 25.71 2.59
N VAL A 283 -4.03 25.68 1.26
CA VAL A 283 -3.32 24.75 0.37
C VAL A 283 -1.79 24.80 0.49
N GLU A 284 -1.23 25.90 1.00
CA GLU A 284 0.21 26.01 1.30
C GLU A 284 0.67 25.00 2.36
N ASP A 285 -0.22 24.53 3.24
CA ASP A 285 0.09 23.58 4.32
C ASP A 285 0.48 22.19 3.80
N ILE A 286 0.11 21.86 2.56
CA ILE A 286 0.44 20.57 1.93
C ILE A 286 1.63 20.63 0.98
N LEU A 287 2.20 21.82 0.73
CA LEU A 287 3.31 21.98 -0.20
C LEU A 287 4.60 21.42 0.39
N MET A 288 5.07 20.31 -0.17
CA MET A 288 6.33 19.68 0.17
C MET A 288 7.09 19.34 -1.13
N PRO A 289 8.37 19.67 -1.29
CA PRO A 289 9.11 19.41 -2.53
C PRO A 289 9.04 17.95 -3.00
N CYS A 290 9.10 17.00 -2.05
CA CYS A 290 9.05 15.57 -2.34
C CYS A 290 7.77 15.10 -3.06
N MET A 291 6.64 15.77 -2.87
CA MET A 291 5.37 15.36 -3.49
C MET A 291 5.41 15.45 -5.02
N TYR A 292 6.29 16.29 -5.58
CA TYR A 292 6.36 16.53 -7.01
C TYR A 292 6.63 15.24 -7.81
N GLU A 293 7.42 14.31 -7.28
CA GLU A 293 7.74 13.06 -7.98
C GLU A 293 6.48 12.24 -8.30
N ASP A 294 5.56 12.13 -7.35
CA ASP A 294 4.30 11.40 -7.52
C ASP A 294 3.34 12.16 -8.45
N ILE A 295 3.25 13.48 -8.30
CA ILE A 295 2.39 14.32 -9.17
C ILE A 295 2.92 14.33 -10.61
N TYR A 296 4.24 14.32 -10.80
CA TYR A 296 4.87 14.16 -12.11
C TYR A 296 4.50 12.81 -12.72
N ARG A 297 4.55 11.71 -11.95
CA ARG A 297 4.17 10.38 -12.43
C ARG A 297 2.69 10.33 -12.83
N ILE A 298 1.80 10.98 -12.07
CA ILE A 298 0.38 11.14 -12.42
C ILE A 298 0.21 11.94 -13.73
N TYR A 299 1.01 12.99 -13.94
CA TYR A 299 0.94 13.84 -15.14
C TYR A 299 1.53 13.18 -16.40
N MET A 300 2.68 12.50 -16.27
CA MET A 300 3.45 11.99 -17.41
C MET A 300 3.25 10.50 -17.67
N GLY A 301 2.82 9.73 -16.67
CA GLY A 301 2.76 8.27 -16.74
C GLY A 301 4.12 7.58 -16.70
N GLU A 302 5.19 8.28 -16.31
CA GLU A 302 6.54 7.72 -16.18
C GLU A 302 7.28 8.31 -14.96
N ASN A 303 8.34 7.62 -14.54
CA ASN A 303 9.17 8.08 -13.42
C ASN A 303 9.97 9.33 -13.79
N LEU A 304 10.07 10.27 -12.85
CA LEU A 304 10.87 11.48 -12.98
C LEU A 304 12.35 11.13 -13.19
N LYS A 305 12.98 11.81 -14.15
CA LYS A 305 14.44 11.72 -14.38
C LYS A 305 15.04 13.09 -14.16
N THR A 306 15.82 13.23 -13.10
CA THR A 306 16.45 14.51 -12.75
C THR A 306 17.89 14.56 -13.22
N GLU A 307 18.31 15.71 -13.75
CA GLU A 307 19.71 16.01 -14.05
C GLU A 307 20.26 16.91 -12.96
N GLY A 308 21.25 16.43 -12.21
CA GLY A 308 21.90 17.22 -11.16
C GLY A 308 20.98 17.61 -10.00
N TRP A 309 19.97 16.78 -9.69
CA TRP A 309 19.01 17.00 -8.60
C TRP A 309 18.16 18.27 -8.75
N LYS A 310 17.98 18.77 -9.98
CA LYS A 310 17.20 19.98 -10.26
C LYS A 310 16.04 19.69 -11.19
N ILE A 311 14.93 20.40 -10.96
CA ILE A 311 13.73 20.36 -11.78
C ILE A 311 13.51 21.74 -12.41
N PRO A 312 13.39 21.87 -13.74
CA PRO A 312 13.15 23.16 -14.38
C PRO A 312 11.88 23.84 -13.87
N ALA A 313 11.96 25.13 -13.52
CA ALA A 313 10.84 25.84 -12.88
C ALA A 313 9.57 25.89 -13.74
N GLU A 314 9.71 26.03 -15.06
CA GLU A 314 8.57 26.02 -15.98
C GLU A 314 7.78 24.71 -15.91
N GLU A 315 8.47 23.57 -15.80
CA GLU A 315 7.83 22.26 -15.70
C GLU A 315 7.18 22.07 -14.32
N TYR A 316 7.94 22.36 -13.26
CA TYR A 316 7.47 22.22 -11.88
C TYR A 316 6.20 23.05 -11.64
N GLU A 317 6.27 24.35 -11.98
CA GLU A 317 5.17 25.30 -11.81
C GLU A 317 3.95 24.89 -12.63
N LYS A 318 4.16 24.46 -13.89
CA LYS A 318 3.05 24.01 -14.74
C LYS A 318 2.33 22.80 -14.15
N ILE A 319 3.06 21.77 -13.74
CA ILE A 319 2.46 20.54 -13.22
C ILE A 319 1.77 20.82 -11.89
N MET A 320 2.44 21.45 -10.94
CA MET A 320 1.88 21.71 -9.60
C MET A 320 0.65 22.61 -9.65
N THR A 321 0.66 23.68 -10.46
CA THR A 321 -0.52 24.55 -10.62
C THR A 321 -1.64 23.92 -11.45
N THR A 322 -1.37 22.83 -12.17
CA THR A 322 -2.42 22.02 -12.82
C THR A 322 -3.19 21.25 -11.74
N TYR A 323 -2.49 20.51 -10.88
CA TYR A 323 -3.11 19.59 -9.91
C TYR A 323 -3.55 20.21 -8.59
N PHE A 324 -3.03 21.38 -8.21
CA PHE A 324 -3.40 22.06 -6.96
C PHE A 324 -3.78 23.53 -7.21
N PRO A 325 -4.67 24.11 -6.37
CA PRO A 325 -5.10 25.50 -6.48
C PRO A 325 -4.06 26.46 -5.89
N VAL A 326 -2.80 26.30 -6.30
CA VAL A 326 -1.66 27.11 -5.84
C VAL A 326 -1.20 28.09 -6.92
N SER A 327 -0.56 29.17 -6.50
CA SER A 327 0.11 30.12 -7.36
C SER A 327 1.60 29.81 -7.50
N VAL A 328 2.23 30.33 -8.54
CA VAL A 328 3.68 30.21 -8.73
C VAL A 328 4.45 30.84 -7.57
N GLU A 329 3.96 31.96 -7.03
CA GLU A 329 4.57 32.62 -5.89
C GLU A 329 4.57 31.73 -4.65
N GLN A 330 3.45 31.04 -4.37
CA GLN A 330 3.36 30.08 -3.25
C GLN A 330 4.33 28.91 -3.44
N LEU A 331 4.44 28.36 -4.66
CA LEU A 331 5.40 27.29 -4.96
C LEU A 331 6.84 27.76 -4.73
N ARG A 332 7.20 28.96 -5.19
CA ARG A 332 8.56 29.50 -5.01
C ARG A 332 8.90 29.78 -3.55
N GLU A 333 7.90 30.13 -2.73
CA GLU A 333 8.08 30.38 -1.30
C GLU A 333 8.24 29.08 -0.50
N HIS A 334 7.54 28.00 -0.88
CA HIS A 334 7.44 26.77 -0.08
C HIS A 334 8.22 25.56 -0.60
N CYS A 335 8.60 25.52 -1.88
CA CYS A 335 9.17 24.31 -2.51
C CYS A 335 10.67 24.41 -2.88
N GLU A 336 11.46 25.21 -2.17
CA GLU A 336 12.92 25.29 -2.39
C GLU A 336 13.34 25.79 -3.80
N TYR A 337 12.73 26.89 -4.26
CA TYR A 337 13.08 27.50 -5.54
C TYR A 337 14.45 28.21 -5.53
N ASP A 338 15.29 27.93 -6.52
CA ASP A 338 16.59 28.57 -6.79
C ASP A 338 16.48 29.57 -7.95
N GLU A 339 16.50 30.87 -7.64
CA GLU A 339 16.49 31.96 -8.63
C GLU A 339 17.68 31.92 -9.62
N SER A 340 18.84 31.39 -9.20
CA SER A 340 20.07 31.44 -9.99
C SER A 340 20.06 30.44 -11.14
N SER A 341 19.48 29.26 -10.92
CA SER A 341 19.28 28.23 -11.94
C SER A 341 17.87 28.19 -12.51
N ASN A 342 16.93 28.97 -11.95
CA ASN A 342 15.52 28.95 -12.30
C ASN A 342 14.95 27.52 -12.25
N SER A 343 15.12 26.89 -11.09
CA SER A 343 14.76 25.48 -10.85
C SER A 343 14.30 25.27 -9.41
N TYR A 344 13.66 24.14 -9.17
CA TYR A 344 13.38 23.61 -7.84
C TYR A 344 14.39 22.51 -7.53
N GLU A 345 14.82 22.38 -6.28
CA GLU A 345 15.63 21.24 -5.85
C GLU A 345 14.74 19.98 -5.80
N TYR A 346 15.27 18.86 -6.27
CA TYR A 346 14.58 17.58 -6.19
C TYR A 346 14.80 16.96 -4.82
N GLU A 347 13.72 16.77 -4.08
CA GLU A 347 13.69 16.01 -2.84
C GLU A 347 13.15 14.61 -3.12
N MET A 348 13.95 13.60 -2.81
CA MET A 348 13.60 12.21 -3.02
C MET A 348 12.62 11.72 -1.95
N ILE A 349 11.59 11.00 -2.39
CA ILE A 349 10.74 10.24 -1.49
C ILE A 349 11.50 9.00 -1.01
N TYR A 350 11.58 8.81 0.32
CA TYR A 350 12.08 7.58 0.91
C TYR A 350 10.93 6.59 1.14
N ALA A 351 11.17 5.31 0.90
CA ALA A 351 10.19 4.28 1.21
C ALA A 351 9.98 4.22 2.73
N SER A 352 8.78 4.55 3.19
CA SER A 352 8.33 4.20 4.53
C SER A 352 7.78 2.77 4.51
N PRO A 353 8.13 1.91 5.48
CA PRO A 353 7.56 0.59 5.55
C PRO A 353 6.06 0.68 5.86
N TYR A 354 5.29 -0.28 5.33
CA TYR A 354 3.90 -0.54 5.71
C TYR A 354 2.95 0.66 5.55
N PRO A 355 2.97 1.40 4.42
CA PRO A 355 2.08 2.55 4.27
C PRO A 355 0.62 2.10 4.10
N PRO A 356 -0.35 2.84 4.65
CA PRO A 356 -1.73 2.68 4.24
C PRO A 356 -1.92 3.15 2.80
N PHE A 357 -2.99 2.69 2.15
CA PHE A 357 -3.40 3.12 0.83
C PHE A 357 -4.88 3.50 0.81
N GLY A 358 -5.28 4.31 -0.15
CA GLY A 358 -6.64 4.83 -0.25
C GLY A 358 -7.47 4.03 -1.25
N GLU A 359 -8.69 3.67 -0.85
CA GLU A 359 -9.67 3.01 -1.70
C GLU A 359 -10.93 3.90 -1.81
N VAL A 360 -11.33 4.33 -3.01
CA VAL A 360 -12.61 5.03 -3.19
C VAL A 360 -13.73 4.02 -2.95
N VAL A 361 -14.63 4.30 -2.02
CA VAL A 361 -15.76 3.41 -1.69
C VAL A 361 -17.11 3.99 -2.09
N ASP A 362 -17.19 5.31 -2.27
CA ASP A 362 -18.37 6.01 -2.76
C ASP A 362 -17.97 7.33 -3.41
N TYR A 363 -18.84 7.90 -4.24
CA TYR A 363 -18.59 9.19 -4.87
C TYR A 363 -19.87 9.93 -5.25
N THR A 364 -19.77 11.25 -5.38
CA THR A 364 -20.84 12.12 -5.88
C THR A 364 -20.32 13.03 -7.00
N LYS A 365 -21.00 13.01 -8.15
CA LYS A 365 -20.79 13.98 -9.23
C LYS A 365 -21.62 15.24 -8.96
N ASN A 366 -20.93 16.36 -8.74
CA ASN A 366 -21.56 17.62 -8.37
C ASN A 366 -22.07 18.39 -9.60
N ALA A 367 -23.03 19.30 -9.38
CA ALA A 367 -23.63 20.09 -10.45
C ALA A 367 -22.67 21.10 -11.11
N ASP A 368 -21.57 21.44 -10.45
CA ASP A 368 -20.51 22.31 -10.94
C ASP A 368 -19.42 21.57 -11.74
N GLY A 369 -19.58 20.26 -11.94
CA GLY A 369 -18.65 19.40 -12.66
C GLY A 369 -17.52 18.81 -11.81
N THR A 370 -17.44 19.15 -10.51
CA THR A 370 -16.51 18.49 -9.58
C THR A 370 -17.01 17.11 -9.18
N ILE A 371 -16.12 16.28 -8.64
CA ILE A 371 -16.43 14.98 -8.08
C ILE A 371 -15.97 14.97 -6.62
N THR A 372 -16.86 14.60 -5.72
CA THR A 372 -16.52 14.32 -4.32
C THR A 372 -16.31 12.82 -4.17
N LEU A 373 -15.12 12.41 -3.72
CA LEU A 373 -14.72 11.03 -3.48
C LEU A 373 -14.76 10.76 -1.98
N ILE A 374 -15.33 9.61 -1.59
CA ILE A 374 -15.22 9.05 -0.25
C ILE A 374 -14.18 7.94 -0.33
N VAL A 375 -13.07 8.13 0.37
CA VAL A 375 -11.88 7.26 0.29
C VAL A 375 -11.63 6.67 1.66
N ASP A 376 -11.60 5.35 1.76
CA ASP A 376 -11.24 4.66 2.98
C ASP A 376 -9.72 4.40 2.98
N GLY A 377 -9.07 4.72 4.09
CA GLY A 377 -7.68 4.40 4.36
C GLY A 377 -7.56 2.94 4.79
N VAL A 378 -7.03 2.11 3.92
CA VAL A 378 -6.82 0.69 4.17
C VAL A 378 -5.39 0.50 4.68
N TRP A 379 -5.26 -0.15 5.84
CA TRP A 379 -3.98 -0.37 6.51
C TRP A 379 -3.82 -1.84 6.94
N PRO A 380 -3.51 -2.75 6.00
CA PRO A 380 -3.54 -4.19 6.26
C PRO A 380 -2.53 -4.62 7.31
N ASP A 381 -1.37 -3.97 7.36
CA ASP A 381 -0.34 -4.20 8.37
C ASP A 381 -0.82 -3.89 9.80
N TYR A 382 -1.92 -3.17 9.96
CA TYR A 382 -2.59 -2.89 11.23
C TYR A 382 -3.98 -3.53 11.30
N ASN A 383 -4.24 -4.51 10.44
CA ASN A 383 -5.50 -5.26 10.36
C ASN A 383 -6.74 -4.37 10.11
N SER A 384 -6.58 -3.20 9.49
CA SER A 384 -7.69 -2.26 9.27
C SER A 384 -7.98 -2.09 7.78
N ASP A 385 -9.25 -2.12 7.42
CA ASP A 385 -9.78 -1.74 6.10
C ASP A 385 -10.53 -0.39 6.15
N LEU A 386 -10.46 0.30 7.29
CA LEU A 386 -11.09 1.60 7.54
C LEU A 386 -10.35 2.36 8.64
N ALA A 387 -9.03 2.53 8.49
CA ALA A 387 -8.20 3.21 9.48
C ALA A 387 -8.70 4.65 9.70
N PHE A 388 -8.90 5.34 8.60
CA PHE A 388 -9.43 6.69 8.50
C PHE A 388 -10.22 6.83 7.19
N ARG A 389 -10.93 7.94 7.03
CA ARG A 389 -11.69 8.26 5.82
C ARG A 389 -11.38 9.67 5.35
N ASN A 390 -11.09 9.78 4.06
CA ASN A 390 -10.93 11.03 3.36
C ASN A 390 -12.18 11.38 2.55
N THR A 391 -12.50 12.67 2.53
CA THR A 391 -13.42 13.28 1.56
C THR A 391 -12.62 14.18 0.65
N VAL A 392 -12.31 13.69 -0.55
CA VAL A 392 -11.48 14.41 -1.53
C VAL A 392 -12.36 15.03 -2.59
N VAL A 393 -12.18 16.31 -2.89
CA VAL A 393 -12.89 16.97 -3.99
C VAL A 393 -11.94 17.18 -5.15
N VAL A 394 -12.30 16.68 -6.32
CA VAL A 394 -11.51 16.80 -7.55
C VAL A 394 -12.30 17.50 -8.65
N GLN A 395 -11.59 18.26 -9.50
CA GLN A 395 -12.11 18.90 -10.69
C GLN A 395 -11.47 18.26 -11.92
N PRO A 396 -12.20 17.42 -12.69
CA PRO A 396 -11.71 16.88 -13.95
C PRO A 396 -11.71 17.93 -15.07
N PHE A 397 -10.75 17.83 -15.99
CA PHE A 397 -10.66 18.65 -17.20
C PHE A 397 -10.81 17.79 -18.48
N GLU A 398 -11.16 18.44 -19.59
CA GLU A 398 -11.43 17.77 -20.88
C GLU A 398 -10.17 17.12 -21.50
N ASP A 399 -8.98 17.61 -21.16
CA ASP A 399 -7.71 17.10 -21.65
C ASP A 399 -7.21 15.86 -20.89
N GLY A 400 -7.99 15.38 -19.92
CA GLY A 400 -7.68 14.21 -19.10
C GLY A 400 -6.99 14.53 -17.78
N THR A 401 -6.43 15.75 -17.65
CA THR A 401 -5.89 16.23 -16.37
C THR A 401 -7.01 16.57 -15.39
N PHE A 402 -6.64 16.85 -14.15
CA PHE A 402 -7.59 17.23 -13.10
C PHE A 402 -6.89 18.07 -12.04
N ARG A 403 -7.68 18.60 -11.10
CA ARG A 403 -7.19 19.37 -9.96
C ARG A 403 -7.82 18.89 -8.66
N TYR A 404 -7.01 18.61 -7.65
CA TYR A 404 -7.47 18.44 -6.27
C TYR A 404 -7.88 19.80 -5.71
N LEU A 405 -9.06 19.90 -5.11
CA LEU A 405 -9.58 21.16 -4.56
C LEU A 405 -9.58 21.19 -3.03
N SER A 406 -9.74 20.03 -2.40
CA SER A 406 -9.72 19.89 -0.95
C SER A 406 -9.57 18.44 -0.52
N ASN A 407 -9.13 18.25 0.72
CA ASN A 407 -9.19 17.01 1.47
C ASN A 407 -9.75 17.29 2.87
N ALA A 408 -10.65 16.45 3.34
CA ALA A 408 -11.09 16.43 4.73
C ALA A 408 -10.95 15.00 5.29
N ILE A 409 -10.59 14.87 6.55
CA ILE A 409 -10.19 13.59 7.16
C ILE A 409 -11.00 13.33 8.42
N GLU A 410 -11.44 12.10 8.56
CA GLU A 410 -12.05 11.54 9.76
C GLU A 410 -11.24 10.30 10.17
N GLU A 411 -10.59 10.33 11.33
CA GLU A 411 -9.99 9.14 11.95
C GLU A 411 -11.11 8.24 12.48
N ILE A 412 -11.04 6.93 12.19
CA ILE A 412 -12.13 5.98 12.49
C ILE A 412 -11.63 4.89 13.43
N GLU A 413 -10.69 4.06 12.96
CA GLU A 413 -10.13 2.96 13.74
C GLU A 413 -8.73 3.29 14.27
N LEU A 414 -7.96 4.09 13.52
CA LEU A 414 -6.56 4.40 13.79
C LEU A 414 -6.29 5.90 13.58
N GLU A 415 -5.26 6.40 14.27
CA GLU A 415 -4.73 7.75 14.05
C GLU A 415 -3.99 7.81 12.71
N LEU A 416 -3.83 9.03 12.16
CA LEU A 416 -3.05 9.24 10.94
C LEU A 416 -1.56 8.94 11.16
N PRO A 417 -0.86 8.41 10.14
CA PRO A 417 0.56 8.06 10.22
C PRO A 417 1.52 9.25 10.31
#